data_AF-A0ABD2UTY5-F1
#
_entry.id   AF-A0ABD2UTY5-F1
#
_cell.length_a   1.000
_cell.length_b   1.000
_cell.length_c   1.000
_cell.angle_alpha   90.00
_cell.angle_beta   90.00
_cell.angle_gamma   90.00
#
_symmetry.space_group_name_H-M   'P 1'
#
loop_
_entity.id
_entity.type
_entity.pdbx_description
1 polymer ?
#
loop_
_entity_poly.entity_id
_entity_poly.type
_entity_poly.pdbx_seq_one_letter_code
_entity_poly.pdbx_strand_id
1 'polypeptide(L)'
;MEENQLMESGVSELNSNAFFIDPVRILNRSYTRFRVSPSTYYSRFFDSLNSAQSPKASEDSRKGKRKRKKKIQSLNEREQIADRRHQEVKPFLLKAHEALLEATDLLKVLRNLRNDGCSVGECKELSQESSELSFMELGGVWQAPLCEIVLNYQQDDKTFQNGGFPLAQSIEQKVTPVFNNLVANEGSYDIEAELFNHKYIIPKRSCFYMSDMQQIDSLIPGNEL
;
A
#
# COMPACT_ATOMS: atom_id res chain seq x y z
N MET A 1 23.96 2.97 25.57
CA MET A 1 24.33 3.04 24.14
C MET A 1 23.49 1.99 23.40
N GLU A 2 22.16 2.08 23.44
CA GLU A 2 21.26 1.01 22.95
C GLU A 2 19.92 1.51 22.36
N GLU A 3 19.74 2.81 22.11
CA GLU A 3 18.54 3.32 21.40
C GLU A 3 18.72 3.37 19.86
N ASN A 4 19.97 3.46 19.38
CA ASN A 4 20.24 3.80 17.98
C ASN A 4 20.49 2.61 17.04
N GLN A 5 20.74 1.40 17.55
CA GLN A 5 20.96 0.21 16.71
C GLN A 5 19.67 -0.52 16.30
N LEU A 6 18.58 -0.36 17.05
CA LEU A 6 17.31 -1.07 16.80
C LEU A 6 16.58 -0.59 15.54
N MET A 7 16.98 0.56 14.99
CA MET A 7 16.17 1.31 14.02
C MET A 7 16.79 1.50 12.64
N GLU A 8 17.98 0.96 12.37
CA GLU A 8 18.57 1.18 11.05
C GLU A 8 17.87 0.34 9.99
N SER A 9 17.66 -0.96 10.26
CA SER A 9 17.10 -1.94 9.30
C SER A 9 15.62 -1.73 8.94
N GLY A 10 14.84 -1.16 9.87
CA GLY A 10 13.37 -1.18 9.81
C GLY A 10 12.75 -2.50 10.28
N VAL A 11 13.55 -3.43 10.82
CA VAL A 11 13.10 -4.70 11.39
C VAL A 11 13.71 -4.86 12.77
N SER A 12 12.86 -4.99 13.79
CA SER A 12 13.28 -5.12 15.19
C SER A 12 12.73 -6.42 15.77
N GLU A 13 13.59 -7.23 16.39
CA GLU A 13 13.15 -8.44 17.09
C GLU A 13 12.45 -8.04 18.39
N LEU A 14 11.24 -8.57 18.62
CA LEU A 14 10.49 -8.40 19.87
C LEU A 14 10.76 -9.57 20.82
N ASN A 15 10.77 -10.79 20.27
CA ASN A 15 11.16 -12.02 20.93
C ASN A 15 11.61 -13.03 19.87
N SER A 16 12.03 -14.24 20.28
CA SER A 16 12.57 -15.27 19.38
C SER A 16 11.66 -15.66 18.19
N ASN A 17 10.36 -15.35 18.24
CA ASN A 17 9.38 -15.72 17.21
C ASN A 17 8.58 -14.52 16.67
N ALA A 18 8.89 -13.29 17.07
CA ALA A 18 8.11 -12.11 16.72
C ALA A 18 9.02 -10.94 16.37
N PHE A 19 8.73 -10.31 15.23
CA PHE A 19 9.46 -9.16 14.72
C PHE A 19 8.49 -8.01 14.48
N PHE A 20 8.90 -6.82 14.87
CA PHE A 20 8.28 -5.59 14.45
C PHE A 20 8.91 -5.12 13.14
N ILE A 21 8.07 -4.72 12.19
CA ILE A 21 8.47 -4.18 10.91
C ILE A 21 8.00 -2.73 10.84
N ASP A 22 8.92 -1.78 10.68
CA ASP A 22 8.64 -0.37 10.41
C ASP A 22 8.49 -0.18 8.90
N PRO A 23 7.25 -0.06 8.37
CA PRO A 23 7.05 -0.01 6.93
C PRO A 23 7.66 1.24 6.31
N VAL A 24 7.66 2.37 7.04
CA VAL A 24 8.18 3.64 6.53
C VAL A 24 9.68 3.53 6.30
N ARG A 25 10.41 2.89 7.23
CA ARG A 25 11.85 2.64 7.06
C ARG A 25 12.15 1.68 5.91
N ILE A 26 11.39 0.60 5.79
CA ILE A 26 11.57 -0.36 4.70
C ILE A 26 11.30 0.30 3.34
N LEU A 27 10.22 1.08 3.24
CA LEU A 27 9.87 1.80 2.02
C LEU A 27 10.94 2.83 1.66
N ASN A 28 11.40 3.63 2.62
CA ASN A 28 12.42 4.66 2.39
C ASN A 28 13.81 4.11 2.05
N ARG A 29 14.08 2.84 2.37
CA ARG A 29 15.28 2.13 1.91
C ARG A 29 15.14 1.64 0.47
N SER A 30 13.91 1.36 0.04
CA SER A 30 13.62 0.81 -1.28
C SER A 30 13.55 1.91 -2.34
N TYR A 31 12.97 3.06 -1.98
CA TYR A 31 12.92 4.24 -2.82
C TYR A 31 14.28 4.92 -2.96
N THR A 32 14.52 5.44 -4.15
CA THR A 32 15.72 6.17 -4.57
C THR A 32 15.49 7.67 -4.71
N ARG A 33 14.27 8.10 -5.05
CA ARG A 33 13.94 9.52 -5.29
C ARG A 33 12.90 10.08 -4.34
N PHE A 34 12.07 9.23 -3.77
CA PHE A 34 10.97 9.64 -2.90
C PHE A 34 11.19 9.16 -1.47
N ARG A 35 10.60 9.89 -0.51
CA ARG A 35 10.51 9.44 0.88
C ARG A 35 9.07 9.53 1.37
N VAL A 36 8.67 8.48 2.06
CA VAL A 36 7.44 8.39 2.83
C VAL A 36 7.66 9.08 4.16
N SER A 37 6.81 10.06 4.46
CA SER A 37 6.77 10.69 5.78
C SER A 37 6.15 9.73 6.80
N PRO A 38 6.78 9.51 7.98
CA PRO A 38 6.19 8.71 9.05
C PRO A 38 4.81 9.20 9.46
N SER A 39 4.62 10.52 9.63
CA SER A 39 3.36 11.10 10.08
C SER A 39 2.22 10.84 9.08
N THR A 40 2.49 10.91 7.78
CA THR A 40 1.51 10.63 6.71
C THR A 40 1.21 9.14 6.56
N TYR A 41 2.13 8.25 6.90
CA TYR A 41 1.90 6.80 6.80
C TYR A 41 1.15 6.27 8.04
N TYR A 42 1.63 6.62 9.23
CA TYR A 42 1.06 6.17 10.50
C TYR A 42 -0.19 6.94 10.92
N SER A 43 -0.62 7.97 10.18
CA SER A 43 -1.95 8.56 10.34
C SER A 43 -3.06 7.75 9.66
N ARG A 44 -2.72 6.86 8.71
CA ARG A 44 -3.65 6.07 7.88
C ARG A 44 -4.32 4.91 8.59
N PHE A 45 -4.20 4.80 9.92
CA PHE A 45 -5.01 3.81 10.61
C PHE A 45 -6.47 4.08 10.26
N PHE A 46 -7.23 2.99 10.08
CA PHE A 46 -8.67 3.07 10.17
C PHE A 46 -8.93 3.95 11.38
N ASP A 47 -9.53 5.12 11.19
CA ASP A 47 -10.11 5.84 12.30
C ASP A 47 -10.82 4.75 13.07
N SER A 48 -10.32 4.44 14.28
CA SER A 48 -11.13 3.65 15.18
C SER A 48 -12.40 4.45 15.14
N LEU A 49 -13.47 3.83 14.65
CA LEU A 49 -14.76 4.45 14.64
C LEU A 49 -15.04 4.64 16.13
N ASN A 50 -14.51 5.71 16.72
CA ASN A 50 -14.83 6.30 17.99
C ASN A 50 -16.20 6.95 17.81
N SER A 51 -17.07 6.29 17.06
CA SER A 51 -18.45 6.21 17.37
C SER A 51 -18.51 5.41 18.65
N ALA A 52 -18.76 6.10 19.75
CA ALA A 52 -19.47 5.55 20.90
C ALA A 52 -20.88 5.06 20.49
N GLN A 53 -20.97 4.29 19.41
CA GLN A 53 -22.07 3.41 19.10
C GLN A 53 -21.58 2.02 19.47
N SER A 54 -21.89 1.63 20.70
CA SER A 54 -22.48 0.31 20.93
C SER A 54 -23.28 -0.11 19.68
N PRO A 55 -23.26 -1.37 19.22
CA PRO A 55 -24.09 -1.80 18.12
C PRO A 55 -25.55 -1.61 18.53
N LYS A 56 -26.11 -0.42 18.27
CA LYS A 56 -27.54 -0.18 18.27
C LYS A 56 -28.01 -1.00 17.10
N ALA A 57 -28.51 -2.18 17.43
CA ALA A 57 -29.38 -2.94 16.57
C ALA A 57 -30.28 -1.94 15.84
N SER A 58 -30.18 -1.92 14.52
CA SER A 58 -31.10 -1.22 13.65
C SER A 58 -32.51 -1.72 14.01
N GLU A 59 -33.22 -0.93 14.80
CA GLU A 59 -34.67 -1.03 14.92
C GLU A 59 -35.29 -0.28 13.75
N ASP A 60 -36.28 -0.95 13.17
CA ASP A 60 -37.19 -0.51 12.13
C ASP A 60 -36.70 -0.49 10.67
N SER A 61 -36.63 -1.70 10.12
CA SER A 61 -37.41 -1.97 8.90
C SER A 61 -38.37 -3.14 9.14
N ARG A 62 -39.65 -2.82 9.34
CA ARG A 62 -40.76 -3.78 9.42
C ARG A 62 -41.00 -4.41 8.04
N LYS A 63 -40.22 -5.43 7.70
CA LYS A 63 -40.56 -6.40 6.63
C LYS A 63 -40.22 -7.82 7.09
N GLY A 64 -41.27 -8.56 7.48
CA GLY A 64 -41.35 -10.02 7.59
C GLY A 64 -40.16 -10.76 8.23
N LYS A 65 -40.21 -10.99 9.54
CA LYS A 65 -39.38 -11.99 10.24
C LYS A 65 -39.69 -13.42 9.74
N ARG A 66 -39.11 -13.82 8.62
CA ARG A 66 -38.81 -15.25 8.40
C ARG A 66 -37.58 -15.56 9.24
N LYS A 67 -37.75 -16.33 10.33
CA LYS A 67 -36.64 -17.00 11.04
C LYS A 67 -35.97 -17.97 10.06
N ARG A 68 -35.09 -17.47 9.17
CA ARG A 68 -34.12 -18.31 8.50
C ARG A 68 -33.16 -18.76 9.60
N LYS A 69 -33.31 -19.99 10.07
CA LYS A 69 -32.20 -20.69 10.73
C LYS A 69 -31.02 -20.52 9.78
N LYS A 70 -30.00 -19.74 10.15
CA LYS A 70 -28.71 -19.79 9.46
C LYS A 70 -28.29 -21.24 9.57
N LYS A 71 -28.48 -22.03 8.51
CA LYS A 71 -27.81 -23.32 8.42
C LYS A 71 -26.34 -22.95 8.53
N ILE A 72 -25.67 -23.49 9.54
CA ILE A 72 -24.21 -23.47 9.59
C ILE A 72 -23.82 -24.14 8.28
N GLN A 73 -23.44 -23.34 7.29
CA GLN A 73 -22.93 -23.88 6.04
C GLN A 73 -21.63 -24.56 6.44
N SER A 74 -21.61 -25.89 6.28
CA SER A 74 -20.38 -26.64 6.38
C SER A 74 -19.42 -26.03 5.37
N LEU A 75 -18.27 -25.55 5.84
CA LEU A 75 -17.23 -25.01 5.00
C LEU A 75 -16.91 -26.01 3.89
N ASN A 76 -16.75 -25.52 2.66
CA ASN A 76 -16.27 -26.37 1.58
C ASN A 76 -14.83 -26.84 1.86
N GLU A 77 -14.32 -27.83 1.13
CA GLU A 77 -12.99 -28.40 1.40
C GLU A 77 -11.87 -27.34 1.37
N ARG A 78 -11.94 -26.37 0.44
CA ARG A 78 -10.96 -25.28 0.34
C ARG A 78 -11.03 -24.34 1.54
N GLU A 79 -12.24 -24.01 1.98
CA GLU A 79 -12.50 -23.19 3.17
C GLU A 79 -12.04 -23.89 4.45
N GLN A 80 -12.23 -25.21 4.56
CA GLN A 80 -11.72 -25.99 5.70
C GLN A 80 -10.18 -25.97 5.76
N ILE A 81 -9.51 -26.08 4.61
CA ILE A 81 -8.04 -25.96 4.54
C ILE A 81 -7.58 -24.55 4.92
N ALA A 82 -8.29 -23.52 4.44
CA ALA A 82 -8.00 -22.14 4.82
C ALA A 82 -8.20 -21.91 6.33
N ASP A 83 -9.28 -22.43 6.91
CA ASP A 83 -9.56 -22.33 8.35
C ASP A 83 -8.51 -23.09 9.17
N ARG A 84 -8.12 -24.31 8.80
CA ARG A 84 -7.03 -25.04 9.49
C ARG A 84 -5.74 -24.24 9.52
N ARG A 85 -5.31 -23.69 8.37
CA ARG A 85 -4.13 -22.81 8.31
C ARG A 85 -4.28 -21.57 9.20
N HIS A 86 -5.46 -20.98 9.26
CA HIS A 86 -5.74 -19.86 10.15
C HIS A 86 -5.63 -20.27 11.63
N GLN A 87 -6.22 -21.40 12.03
CA GLN A 87 -6.14 -21.91 13.40
C GLN A 87 -4.70 -22.23 13.82
N GLU A 88 -3.88 -22.76 12.91
CA GLU A 88 -2.46 -23.05 13.15
C GLU A 88 -1.65 -21.77 13.39
N VAL A 89 -1.92 -20.69 12.64
CA VAL A 89 -1.17 -19.41 12.73
C VAL A 89 -1.65 -18.52 13.89
N LYS A 90 -2.93 -18.60 14.26
CA LYS A 90 -3.55 -17.78 15.32
C LYS A 90 -2.77 -17.71 16.64
N PRO A 91 -2.28 -18.80 17.26
CA PRO A 91 -1.52 -18.72 18.50
C PRO A 91 -0.21 -17.92 18.35
N PHE A 92 0.45 -18.00 17.19
CA PHE A 92 1.66 -17.23 16.93
C PHE A 92 1.37 -15.73 16.82
N LEU A 93 0.24 -15.37 16.18
CA LEU A 93 -0.20 -13.98 16.10
C LEU A 93 -0.53 -13.40 17.48
N LEU A 94 -1.21 -14.18 18.33
CA LEU A 94 -1.51 -13.76 19.71
C LEU A 94 -0.23 -13.53 20.52
N LYS A 95 0.73 -14.45 20.43
CA LYS A 95 2.03 -14.32 21.11
C LYS A 95 2.83 -13.12 20.61
N ALA A 96 2.81 -12.86 19.29
CA ALA A 96 3.44 -11.68 18.72
C ALA A 96 2.79 -10.37 19.20
N HIS A 97 1.47 -10.36 19.32
CA HIS A 97 0.73 -9.22 19.87
C HIS A 97 1.05 -8.98 21.35
N GLU A 98 1.10 -10.03 22.18
CA GLU A 98 1.51 -9.92 23.59
C GLU A 98 2.93 -9.35 23.71
N ALA A 99 3.88 -9.86 22.91
CA ALA A 99 5.25 -9.35 22.88
C ALA A 99 5.33 -7.88 22.45
N LEU A 100 4.50 -7.46 21.50
CA LEU A 100 4.41 -6.06 21.09
C LEU A 100 3.89 -5.17 22.24
N LEU A 101 2.93 -5.63 23.02
CA LEU A 101 2.41 -4.89 24.18
C LEU A 101 3.46 -4.76 25.30
N GLU A 102 4.33 -5.76 25.47
CA GLU A 102 5.44 -5.72 26.42
C GLU A 102 6.57 -4.77 25.99
N ALA A 103 6.72 -4.54 24.67
CA ALA A 103 7.74 -3.64 24.09
C ALA A 103 7.40 -2.15 24.26
N THR A 104 7.31 -1.68 25.51
CA THR A 104 6.86 -0.32 25.85
C THR A 104 7.70 0.79 25.23
N ASP A 105 9.01 0.58 25.06
CA ASP A 105 9.90 1.59 24.45
C ASP A 105 9.64 1.74 22.95
N LEU A 106 9.40 0.63 22.23
CA LEU A 106 8.98 0.67 20.84
C LEU A 106 7.63 1.40 20.68
N LEU A 107 6.66 1.12 21.57
CA LEU A 107 5.36 1.79 21.54
C LEU A 107 5.47 3.31 21.77
N LYS A 108 6.39 3.77 22.62
CA LYS A 108 6.67 5.21 22.80
C LYS A 108 7.20 5.83 21.50
N VAL A 109 8.14 5.16 20.83
CA VAL A 109 8.71 5.63 19.57
C VAL A 109 7.64 5.71 18.48
N LEU A 110 6.80 4.68 18.34
CA LEU A 110 5.69 4.68 17.36
C LEU A 110 4.70 5.82 17.59
N ARG A 111 4.39 6.12 18.86
CA ARG A 111 3.53 7.25 19.22
C ARG A 111 4.16 8.58 18.79
N ASN A 112 5.48 8.72 18.90
CA ASN A 112 6.17 9.93 18.45
C ASN A 112 6.17 10.05 16.92
N LEU A 113 6.35 8.95 16.18
CA LEU A 113 6.29 8.94 14.71
C LEU A 113 4.93 9.38 14.16
N ARG A 114 3.85 9.16 14.92
CA ARG A 114 2.51 9.64 14.59
C ARG A 114 2.35 11.16 14.82
N ASN A 115 3.03 11.69 15.83
CA ASN A 115 2.85 13.07 16.30
C ASN A 115 3.93 14.03 15.78
N ASP A 116 4.91 13.53 15.04
CA ASP A 116 5.96 14.34 14.43
C ASP A 116 5.33 15.23 13.35
N GLY A 117 4.83 16.37 13.79
CA GLY A 117 4.42 17.46 12.93
C GLY A 117 5.67 17.93 12.20
N CYS A 118 5.71 17.65 10.89
CA CYS A 118 6.81 18.01 10.02
C CYS A 118 7.31 19.43 10.34
N SER A 119 8.57 19.54 10.77
CA SER A 119 9.25 20.82 10.80
C SER A 119 9.30 21.38 9.38
N VAL A 120 8.67 22.54 9.24
CA VAL A 120 8.52 23.35 8.03
C VAL A 120 9.83 23.46 7.25
N GLY A 121 9.87 22.84 6.06
CA GLY A 121 10.95 23.00 5.09
C GLY A 121 11.17 21.72 4.28
N GLU A 122 10.88 21.78 2.98
CA GLU A 122 11.27 20.80 1.94
C GLU A 122 10.37 19.60 1.62
N CYS A 123 9.32 19.30 2.40
CA CYS A 123 8.27 18.42 1.87
C CYS A 123 7.27 19.27 1.10
N LYS A 124 7.34 19.25 -0.24
CA LYS A 124 6.18 19.59 -1.08
C LYS A 124 5.08 18.60 -0.70
N GLU A 125 4.24 19.04 0.23
CA GLU A 125 3.06 18.36 0.66
C GLU A 125 2.19 18.13 -0.58
N LEU A 126 2.15 16.90 -1.09
CA LEU A 126 1.14 16.48 -2.08
C LEU A 126 -0.22 16.30 -1.37
N SER A 127 -0.53 17.15 -0.38
CA SER A 127 -1.76 17.20 0.40
C SER A 127 -2.89 17.85 -0.41
N GLN A 128 -2.97 17.53 -1.71
CA GLN A 128 -4.22 17.74 -2.40
C GLN A 128 -5.15 16.62 -1.93
N GLU A 129 -6.25 17.01 -1.28
CA GLU A 129 -7.42 16.18 -0.99
C GLU A 129 -7.92 15.57 -2.31
N SER A 130 -7.20 14.57 -2.79
CA SER A 130 -7.53 13.81 -3.97
C SER A 130 -8.53 12.78 -3.50
N SER A 131 -9.76 12.90 -3.99
CA SER A 131 -10.76 11.83 -3.88
C SER A 131 -10.09 10.53 -4.31
N GLU A 132 -9.96 9.57 -3.40
CA GLU A 132 -9.24 8.33 -3.65
C GLU A 132 -9.76 7.65 -4.93
N LEU A 133 -8.87 7.45 -5.89
CA LEU A 133 -9.23 6.88 -7.19
C LEU A 133 -9.38 5.35 -7.06
N SER A 134 -10.62 4.87 -7.18
CA SER A 134 -10.90 3.42 -7.13
C SER A 134 -10.51 2.74 -8.44
N PHE A 135 -9.35 2.09 -8.47
CA PHE A 135 -8.90 1.30 -9.62
C PHE A 135 -9.84 0.14 -9.97
N MET A 136 -10.55 -0.41 -8.97
CA MET A 136 -11.56 -1.46 -9.21
C MET A 136 -12.75 -0.92 -9.99
N GLU A 137 -13.24 0.27 -9.63
CA GLU A 137 -14.34 0.91 -10.35
C GLU A 137 -13.91 1.32 -11.76
N LEU A 138 -12.69 1.87 -11.90
CA LEU A 138 -12.12 2.22 -13.20
C LEU A 138 -12.02 1.01 -14.13
N GLY A 139 -11.57 -0.14 -13.63
CA GLY A 139 -11.40 -1.35 -14.43
C GLY A 139 -12.70 -2.00 -14.91
N GLY A 140 -13.82 -1.73 -14.22
CA GLY A 140 -15.13 -2.25 -14.57
C GLY A 140 -15.87 -1.48 -15.66
N VAL A 141 -15.35 -0.33 -16.11
CA VAL A 141 -15.99 0.49 -17.16
C VAL A 141 -15.48 0.04 -18.53
N TRP A 142 -16.35 0.06 -19.55
CA TRP A 142 -15.96 -0.28 -20.93
C TRP A 142 -14.82 0.61 -21.49
N GLN A 143 -14.61 1.79 -20.91
CA GLN A 143 -13.58 2.76 -21.27
C GLN A 143 -12.22 2.48 -20.61
N ALA A 144 -12.13 1.51 -19.69
CA ALA A 144 -10.88 1.19 -18.99
C ALA A 144 -9.69 1.00 -19.94
N PRO A 145 -9.80 0.31 -21.09
CA PRO A 145 -8.67 0.18 -22.04
C PRO A 145 -8.18 1.50 -22.65
N LEU A 146 -8.97 2.58 -22.56
CA LEU A 146 -8.61 3.92 -23.05
C LEU A 146 -7.94 4.78 -21.97
N CYS A 147 -7.89 4.31 -20.72
CA CYS A 147 -7.23 5.03 -19.64
C CYS A 147 -5.71 4.97 -19.83
N GLU A 148 -5.06 6.14 -19.84
CA GLU A 148 -3.63 6.26 -20.03
C GLU A 148 -2.95 6.70 -18.75
N ILE A 149 -1.78 6.12 -18.48
CA ILE A 149 -0.87 6.56 -17.43
C ILE A 149 0.33 7.23 -18.07
N VAL A 150 0.72 8.38 -17.52
CA VAL A 150 1.90 9.14 -17.95
C VAL A 150 3.05 8.81 -17.03
N LEU A 151 4.16 8.36 -17.58
CA LEU A 151 5.38 8.01 -16.86
C LEU A 151 6.44 9.09 -17.06
N ASN A 152 6.87 9.74 -15.97
CA ASN A 152 7.84 10.84 -16.01
C ASN A 152 9.24 10.35 -15.64
N TYR A 153 10.05 10.08 -16.65
CA TYR A 153 11.46 9.72 -16.52
C TYR A 153 12.30 10.97 -16.39
N GLN A 154 13.17 10.99 -15.37
CA GLN A 154 14.16 12.05 -15.24
C GLN A 154 15.39 11.63 -16.04
N GLN A 155 15.81 12.46 -17.00
CA GLN A 155 17.02 12.18 -17.75
C GLN A 155 18.25 12.40 -16.85
N ASP A 156 19.12 11.39 -16.77
CA ASP A 156 20.44 11.54 -16.13
C ASP A 156 21.34 12.40 -17.03
N ASP A 157 21.94 13.45 -16.47
CA ASP A 157 22.94 14.32 -17.10
C ASP A 157 24.26 13.56 -17.39
N LYS A 158 24.23 12.53 -18.23
CA LYS A 158 25.44 11.82 -18.68
C LYS A 158 25.93 12.27 -20.05
N THR A 159 25.39 13.37 -20.60
CA THR A 159 25.79 13.85 -21.93
C THR A 159 25.98 15.37 -22.02
N PHE A 160 26.81 15.98 -21.15
CA PHE A 160 27.41 17.28 -21.48
C PHE A 160 28.85 17.37 -20.96
N GLN A 161 29.79 16.72 -21.65
CA GLN A 161 31.22 17.03 -21.55
C GLN A 161 31.63 18.27 -22.38
N ASN A 162 30.73 19.22 -22.64
CA ASN A 162 31.10 20.49 -23.26
C ASN A 162 30.49 21.66 -22.48
N GLY A 163 31.37 22.55 -22.01
CA GLY A 163 31.09 23.60 -21.04
C GLY A 163 30.00 24.59 -21.47
N GLY A 164 28.80 24.39 -20.95
CA GLY A 164 27.69 25.33 -20.94
C GLY A 164 26.80 25.06 -19.73
N PHE A 165 26.17 26.12 -19.20
CA PHE A 165 25.29 26.11 -18.01
C PHE A 165 24.34 24.90 -17.95
N PRO A 166 24.03 24.36 -16.76
CA PRO A 166 23.16 23.19 -16.63
C PRO A 166 21.78 23.51 -17.22
N LEU A 167 21.52 22.98 -18.41
CA LEU A 167 20.27 23.11 -19.12
C LEU A 167 19.23 22.31 -18.32
N ALA A 168 18.06 22.90 -18.09
CA ALA A 168 16.99 22.36 -17.25
C ALA A 168 16.83 20.84 -17.40
N GLN A 169 16.72 20.13 -16.27
CA GLN A 169 16.43 18.69 -16.21
C GLN A 169 15.28 18.38 -17.16
N SER A 170 15.57 17.72 -18.28
CA SER A 170 14.54 17.35 -19.23
C SER A 170 13.78 16.14 -18.66
N ILE A 171 12.45 16.24 -18.61
CA ILE A 171 11.59 15.13 -18.20
C ILE A 171 11.13 14.45 -19.48
N GLU A 172 11.53 13.20 -19.66
CA GLU A 172 11.01 12.36 -20.73
C GLU A 172 9.68 11.75 -20.27
N GLN A 173 8.62 11.97 -21.05
CA GLN A 173 7.30 11.46 -20.75
C GLN A 173 6.96 10.30 -21.67
N LYS A 174 6.53 9.17 -21.09
CA LYS A 174 5.98 8.04 -21.82
C LYS A 174 4.52 7.85 -21.42
N VAL A 175 3.63 7.95 -22.39
CA VAL A 175 2.20 7.67 -22.20
C VAL A 175 1.95 6.22 -22.58
N THR A 176 1.23 5.47 -21.74
CA THR A 176 0.89 4.09 -22.04
C THR A 176 -0.49 3.73 -21.50
N PRO A 177 -1.27 2.87 -22.18
CA PRO A 177 -2.52 2.36 -21.62
C PRO A 177 -2.26 1.67 -20.29
N VAL A 178 -3.11 1.93 -19.29
CA VAL A 178 -2.93 1.41 -17.94
C VAL A 178 -3.57 0.03 -17.76
N PHE A 179 -4.71 -0.24 -18.42
CA PHE A 179 -5.40 -1.53 -18.37
C PHE A 179 -4.99 -2.44 -19.52
N ASN A 180 -4.94 -3.75 -19.23
CA ASN A 180 -4.55 -4.81 -20.15
C ASN A 180 -3.17 -4.60 -20.78
N ASN A 181 -2.28 -3.98 -20.01
CA ASN A 181 -0.94 -3.66 -20.44
C ASN A 181 0.02 -3.75 -19.26
N LEU A 182 1.28 -4.06 -19.55
CA LEU A 182 2.33 -4.13 -18.54
C LEU A 182 2.99 -2.76 -18.42
N VAL A 183 2.72 -2.07 -17.31
CA VAL A 183 3.39 -0.81 -16.99
C VAL A 183 4.67 -1.15 -16.22
N ALA A 184 5.82 -0.89 -16.86
CA ALA A 184 7.13 -1.23 -16.31
C ALA A 184 8.01 0.01 -16.14
N ASN A 185 8.71 0.06 -15.01
CA ASN A 185 9.87 0.91 -14.78
C ASN A 185 11.13 0.03 -14.75
N GLU A 186 11.81 -0.07 -15.88
CA GLU A 186 13.08 -0.79 -16.01
C GLU A 186 14.28 0.05 -15.54
N GLY A 187 14.04 1.32 -15.22
CA GLY A 187 15.05 2.27 -14.78
C GLY A 187 15.67 1.92 -13.43
N SER A 188 16.81 2.57 -13.15
CA SER A 188 17.52 2.43 -11.87
C SER A 188 16.97 3.34 -10.77
N TYR A 189 16.05 4.24 -11.12
CA TYR A 189 15.42 5.20 -10.23
C TYR A 189 13.91 5.04 -10.24
N ASP A 190 13.26 5.46 -9.16
CA ASP A 190 11.80 5.53 -9.12
C ASP A 190 11.32 6.61 -10.08
N ILE A 191 10.11 6.48 -10.61
CA ILE A 191 9.51 7.48 -11.50
C ILE A 191 8.18 7.96 -10.94
N GLU A 192 7.85 9.23 -11.21
CA GLU A 192 6.52 9.76 -10.94
C GLU A 192 5.62 9.34 -12.10
N ALA A 193 4.47 8.76 -11.77
CA ALA A 193 3.44 8.43 -12.74
C ALA A 193 2.18 9.23 -12.46
N GLU A 194 1.46 9.61 -13.50
CA GLU A 194 0.23 10.38 -13.39
C GLU A 194 -0.91 9.67 -14.11
N LEU A 195 -2.05 9.54 -13.43
CA LEU A 195 -3.29 8.99 -13.96
C LEU A 195 -4.46 9.81 -13.39
N PHE A 196 -5.31 10.39 -14.25
CA PHE A 196 -6.44 11.23 -13.83
C PHE A 196 -6.07 12.32 -12.81
N ASN A 197 -4.97 13.04 -13.02
CA ASN A 197 -4.40 14.05 -12.10
C ASN A 197 -3.97 13.50 -10.72
N HIS A 198 -3.94 12.18 -10.55
CA HIS A 198 -3.38 11.54 -9.36
C HIS A 198 -1.94 11.13 -9.63
N LYS A 199 -1.07 11.42 -8.67
CA LYS A 199 0.35 11.11 -8.75
C LYS A 199 0.67 9.84 -7.98
N TYR A 200 1.46 8.98 -8.61
CA TYR A 200 1.89 7.70 -8.09
C TYR A 200 3.41 7.58 -8.21
N ILE A 201 3.99 6.73 -7.37
CA ILE A 201 5.41 6.38 -7.46
C ILE A 201 5.48 4.97 -8.05
N ILE A 202 6.26 4.82 -9.12
CA ILE A 202 6.61 3.49 -9.64
C ILE A 202 8.05 3.18 -9.23
N PRO A 203 8.27 2.19 -8.33
CA PRO A 203 9.60 1.82 -7.87
C PRO A 203 10.54 1.44 -9.03
N LYS A 204 11.84 1.66 -8.85
CA LYS A 204 12.86 1.15 -9.79
C LYS A 204 12.72 -0.36 -10.01
N ARG A 205 12.99 -0.82 -11.24
CA ARG A 205 12.98 -2.25 -11.63
C ARG A 205 11.70 -2.97 -11.22
N SER A 206 10.55 -2.32 -11.37
CA SER A 206 9.25 -2.88 -11.06
C SER A 206 8.36 -2.88 -12.29
N CYS A 207 7.39 -3.78 -12.32
CA CYS A 207 6.31 -3.75 -13.29
C CYS A 207 5.01 -4.15 -12.61
N PHE A 208 3.91 -3.62 -13.12
CA PHE A 208 2.58 -4.01 -12.70
C PHE A 208 1.69 -4.17 -13.93
N TYR A 209 0.75 -5.10 -13.81
CA TYR A 209 -0.27 -5.37 -14.80
C TYR A 209 -1.62 -5.09 -14.15
N MET A 210 -2.42 -4.27 -14.80
CA MET A 210 -3.77 -3.95 -14.33
C MET A 210 -4.79 -4.50 -15.30
N SER A 211 -5.75 -5.28 -14.81
CA SER A 211 -6.81 -5.87 -15.61
C SER A 211 -8.13 -5.90 -14.84
N ASP A 212 -9.22 -6.09 -15.56
CA ASP A 212 -10.49 -6.45 -14.95
C ASP A 212 -10.38 -7.83 -14.28
N MET A 213 -10.72 -7.92 -13.00
CA MET A 213 -10.73 -9.16 -12.24
C MET A 213 -11.71 -10.19 -12.83
N GLN A 214 -12.73 -9.76 -13.58
CA GLN A 214 -13.60 -10.67 -14.33
C GLN A 214 -12.85 -11.46 -15.42
N GLN A 215 -11.68 -10.97 -15.84
CA GLN A 215 -10.84 -11.58 -16.88
C GLN A 215 -9.68 -12.39 -16.27
N ILE A 216 -9.64 -12.60 -14.95
CA ILE A 216 -8.53 -13.29 -14.28
C ILE A 216 -8.34 -14.73 -14.78
N ASP A 217 -9.42 -15.38 -15.26
CA ASP A 217 -9.37 -16.73 -15.79
C ASP A 217 -8.45 -16.85 -17.02
N SER A 218 -8.31 -15.76 -17.79
CA SER A 218 -7.40 -15.70 -18.95
C SER A 218 -5.91 -15.55 -18.56
N LEU A 219 -5.63 -15.20 -17.30
CA LEU A 219 -4.28 -15.00 -16.77
C LEU A 219 -3.74 -16.21 -16.02
N ILE A 220 -4.59 -17.21 -15.74
CA ILE A 220 -4.20 -18.46 -15.07
C ILE A 220 -3.75 -19.46 -16.16
N PRO A 221 -2.46 -19.82 -16.23
CA PRO A 221 -1.99 -20.79 -17.21
C PRO A 221 -2.68 -22.14 -16.99
N GLY A 222 -3.35 -22.68 -18.02
CA GLY A 222 -3.95 -24.02 -17.99
C GLY A 222 -5.48 -24.09 -17.86
N ASN A 223 -6.19 -22.95 -17.94
CA ASN A 223 -7.66 -22.90 -17.98
C ASN A 223 -8.24 -22.85 -19.41
N GLU A 224 -7.55 -23.43 -20.40
CA GLU A 224 -8.16 -23.71 -21.71
C GLU A 224 -9.00 -24.99 -21.58
N LEU A 225 -10.32 -24.81 -21.42
CA LEU A 225 -11.34 -25.86 -21.59
C LEU A 225 -11.96 -25.75 -22.98
#